data_AF-A0A857VH63-F1
#
_entry.id   AF-A0A857VH63-F1
#
_cell.length_a   1.000
_cell.length_b   1.000
_cell.length_c   1.000
_cell.angle_alpha   90.00
_cell.angle_beta   90.00
_cell.angle_gamma   90.00
#
_symmetry.space_group_name_H-M   'P 1'
#
loop_
_entity.id
_entity.type
_entity.pdbx_description
1 polymer ?
#
loop_
_entity_poly.entity_id
_entity_poly.type
_entity_poly.pdbx_seq_one_letter_code
_entity_poly.pdbx_strand_id
1 'polypeptide(L)'
;MTDAGEVMMEKRRDEHNHSALRPEPLPMWTKIADVAMRPLMFVLGGFRRDSMQETHPWHCRRDIDPSLIDPALTVTTNGETDELLPGRFSFLFHAPGLVGWRHYAVLRAKPPFHIGWIVRERGSGQVKQSIVHRLPINDQYVRMLSGPAHLETEFFAVHPDGRQIGLEIVDTGVLGDNKYPKVRLL
;
A
#
# COMPACT_ATOMS: atom_id res chain seq x y z
N MET A 1 -3.65 -21.27 34.95
CA MET A 1 -4.50 -20.12 35.31
C MET A 1 -3.75 -18.90 34.81
N THR A 2 -4.17 -18.36 33.66
CA THR A 2 -3.58 -17.14 33.10
C THR A 2 -3.96 -15.97 34.01
N ASP A 3 -2.96 -15.16 34.37
CA ASP A 3 -3.11 -14.05 35.31
C ASP A 3 -4.02 -12.97 34.69
N ALA A 4 -5.03 -12.51 35.43
CA ALA A 4 -5.98 -11.51 34.95
C ALA A 4 -5.30 -10.18 34.56
N GLY A 5 -4.11 -9.90 35.14
CA GLY A 5 -3.28 -8.77 34.78
C GLY A 5 -2.70 -8.86 33.36
N GLU A 6 -2.31 -10.05 32.93
CA GLU A 6 -1.74 -10.32 31.59
C GLU A 6 -2.82 -10.15 30.52
N VAL A 7 -4.02 -10.70 30.76
CA VAL A 7 -5.19 -10.57 29.86
C VAL A 7 -5.62 -9.11 29.70
N MET A 8 -5.57 -8.30 30.77
CA MET A 8 -5.90 -6.87 30.71
C MET A 8 -4.85 -6.03 29.97
N MET A 9 -3.57 -6.42 30.00
CA MET A 9 -2.52 -5.73 29.27
C MET A 9 -2.57 -6.06 27.78
N GLU A 10 -2.79 -7.33 27.44
CA GLU A 10 -2.94 -7.78 26.05
C GLU A 10 -4.14 -7.11 25.37
N LYS A 11 -5.30 -7.10 26.04
CA LYS A 11 -6.49 -6.40 25.52
C LYS A 11 -6.26 -4.91 25.28
N ARG A 12 -5.55 -4.22 26.19
CA ARG A 12 -5.23 -2.78 26.02
C ARG A 12 -4.26 -2.53 24.88
N ARG A 13 -3.30 -3.45 24.66
CA ARG A 13 -2.36 -3.39 23.54
C ARG A 13 -3.12 -3.58 22.22
N ASP A 14 -4.01 -4.56 22.16
CA ASP A 14 -4.83 -4.82 20.96
C ASP A 14 -5.74 -3.63 20.61
N GLU A 15 -6.42 -3.06 21.59
CA GLU A 15 -7.28 -1.87 21.39
C GLU A 15 -6.47 -0.65 20.91
N HIS A 16 -5.28 -0.44 21.47
CA HIS A 16 -4.37 0.63 21.05
C HIS A 16 -3.88 0.42 19.60
N ASN A 17 -3.45 -0.79 19.27
CA ASN A 17 -2.96 -1.15 17.95
C ASN A 17 -4.05 -0.99 16.88
N HIS A 18 -5.28 -1.43 17.18
CA HIS A 18 -6.44 -1.22 16.30
C HIS A 18 -6.70 0.26 16.05
N SER A 19 -6.68 1.09 17.10
CA SER A 19 -6.90 2.53 16.94
C SER A 19 -5.80 3.19 16.11
N ALA A 20 -4.55 2.76 16.23
CA ALA A 20 -3.42 3.37 15.55
C ALA A 20 -3.40 3.07 14.04
N LEU A 21 -3.82 1.88 13.62
CA LEU A 21 -3.88 1.49 12.21
C LEU A 21 -5.16 1.96 11.51
N ARG A 22 -6.23 2.28 12.26
CA ARG A 22 -7.49 2.75 11.70
C ARG A 22 -7.29 3.94 10.75
N PRO A 23 -7.68 3.83 9.47
CA PRO A 23 -7.52 4.92 8.50
C PRO A 23 -8.45 6.09 8.82
N GLU A 24 -7.92 7.31 8.75
CA GLU A 24 -8.73 8.51 8.94
C GLU A 24 -9.54 8.84 7.69
N PRO A 25 -10.81 9.29 7.84
CA PRO A 25 -11.64 9.67 6.71
C PRO A 25 -11.04 10.86 5.94
N LEU A 26 -11.03 10.78 4.62
CA LEU A 26 -10.45 11.82 3.76
C LEU A 26 -11.32 13.09 3.76
N PRO A 27 -10.72 14.29 3.86
CA PRO A 27 -11.45 15.54 3.69
C PRO A 27 -12.10 15.66 2.31
N MET A 28 -13.20 16.41 2.21
CA MET A 28 -13.94 16.53 0.94
C MET A 28 -13.11 17.10 -0.22
N TRP A 29 -12.15 17.99 0.07
CA TRP A 29 -11.29 18.60 -0.94
C TRP A 29 -10.45 17.57 -1.71
N THR A 30 -10.13 16.41 -1.11
CA THR A 30 -9.34 15.38 -1.79
C THR A 30 -10.09 14.80 -2.97
N LYS A 31 -11.44 14.75 -2.93
CA LYS A 31 -12.27 14.33 -4.05
C LYS A 31 -12.14 15.28 -5.24
N ILE A 32 -12.05 16.58 -4.97
CA ILE A 32 -11.85 17.62 -6.00
C ILE A 32 -10.45 17.48 -6.59
N ALA A 33 -9.42 17.30 -5.74
CA ALA A 33 -8.05 17.06 -6.17
C ALA A 33 -7.95 15.80 -7.05
N ASP A 34 -8.63 14.70 -6.67
CA ASP A 34 -8.64 13.47 -7.47
C ASP A 34 -9.25 13.70 -8.85
N VAL A 35 -10.37 14.42 -8.95
CA VAL A 35 -10.97 14.76 -10.26
C VAL A 35 -10.02 15.59 -11.12
N ALA A 36 -9.35 16.58 -10.51
CA ALA A 36 -8.39 17.43 -11.21
C ALA A 36 -7.14 16.66 -11.68
N MET A 37 -6.73 15.61 -10.94
CA MET A 37 -5.56 14.80 -11.30
C MET A 37 -5.83 13.80 -12.43
N ARG A 38 -7.08 13.40 -12.71
CA ARG A 38 -7.39 12.37 -13.71
C ARG A 38 -6.77 12.62 -15.09
N PRO A 39 -6.87 13.83 -15.70
CA PRO A 39 -6.26 14.07 -17.00
C PRO A 39 -4.74 13.93 -16.98
N LEU A 40 -4.10 14.41 -15.90
CA LEU A 40 -2.65 14.28 -15.72
C LEU A 40 -2.24 12.81 -15.57
N MET A 41 -2.95 12.05 -14.74
CA MET A 41 -2.70 10.63 -14.50
C MET A 41 -2.94 9.79 -15.76
N PHE A 42 -3.91 10.16 -16.59
CA PHE A 42 -4.13 9.52 -17.88
C PHE A 42 -2.95 9.72 -18.84
N VAL A 43 -2.35 10.92 -18.86
CA VAL A 43 -1.17 11.21 -19.68
C VAL A 43 0.07 10.50 -19.13
N LEU A 44 0.31 10.57 -17.82
CA LEU A 44 1.48 9.97 -17.17
C LEU A 44 1.45 8.44 -17.21
N GLY A 45 0.29 7.83 -16.97
CA GLY A 45 0.15 6.38 -16.84
C GLY A 45 0.57 5.60 -18.08
N GLY A 46 0.55 6.21 -19.28
CA GLY A 46 1.10 5.67 -20.52
C GLY A 46 0.38 4.43 -21.10
N PHE A 47 -0.35 3.67 -20.28
CA PHE A 47 -1.03 2.44 -20.62
C PHE A 47 -2.55 2.65 -20.61
N ARG A 48 -3.13 2.97 -21.78
CA ARG A 48 -4.55 3.36 -21.92
C ARG A 48 -5.58 2.36 -21.38
N ARG A 49 -5.19 1.11 -21.16
CA ARG A 49 -6.08 0.04 -20.68
C ARG A 49 -5.93 -0.24 -19.19
N ASP A 50 -4.80 0.14 -18.59
CA ASP A 50 -4.58 -0.05 -17.16
C ASP A 50 -5.34 0.99 -16.35
N SER A 51 -5.83 0.59 -15.19
CA SER A 51 -6.34 1.50 -14.18
C SER A 51 -5.27 2.53 -13.82
N MET A 52 -5.67 3.80 -13.69
CA MET A 52 -4.80 4.85 -13.18
C MET A 52 -4.31 4.47 -11.78
N GLN A 53 -3.04 4.73 -11.50
CA GLN A 53 -2.48 4.55 -10.17
C GLN A 53 -3.10 5.58 -9.21
N GLU A 54 -3.58 5.14 -8.04
CA GLU A 54 -4.29 6.01 -7.09
C GLU A 54 -3.49 6.27 -5.80
N THR A 55 -2.17 6.48 -5.87
CA THR A 55 -1.33 6.79 -4.69
C THR A 55 -0.97 8.27 -4.59
N HIS A 56 -1.99 9.13 -4.59
CA HIS A 56 -1.75 10.56 -4.39
C HIS A 56 -1.29 10.85 -2.94
N PRO A 57 -0.46 11.89 -2.71
CA PRO A 57 0.06 12.18 -1.37
C PRO A 57 -0.99 12.35 -0.28
N TRP A 58 -2.20 12.80 -0.62
CA TRP A 58 -3.32 12.96 0.32
C TRP A 58 -4.04 11.66 0.67
N HIS A 59 -3.88 10.60 -0.12
CA HIS A 59 -4.38 9.27 0.22
C HIS A 59 -3.44 8.50 1.14
N CYS A 60 -2.19 8.94 1.31
CA CYS A 60 -1.18 8.22 2.09
C CYS A 60 -1.03 8.82 3.50
N ARG A 61 -1.43 8.06 4.53
CA ARG A 61 -0.99 8.34 5.91
C ARG A 61 0.39 7.73 6.10
N ARG A 62 1.40 8.56 6.33
CA ARG A 62 2.80 8.16 6.43
C ARG A 62 3.25 8.06 7.88
N ASP A 63 4.45 7.52 8.06
CA ASP A 63 5.16 7.44 9.34
C ASP A 63 4.39 6.62 10.38
N ILE A 64 3.69 5.57 9.93
CA ILE A 64 3.11 4.57 10.83
C ILE A 64 4.21 3.80 11.55
N ASP A 65 3.99 3.44 12.80
CA ASP A 65 4.94 2.64 13.56
C ASP A 65 4.94 1.19 13.03
N PRO A 66 6.05 0.71 12.44
CA PRO A 66 6.13 -0.64 11.90
C PRO A 66 6.00 -1.74 12.97
N SER A 67 6.23 -1.42 14.25
CA SER A 67 6.08 -2.39 15.35
C SER A 67 4.63 -2.81 15.62
N LEU A 68 3.67 -2.06 15.06
CA LEU A 68 2.24 -2.36 15.13
C LEU A 68 1.78 -3.40 14.09
N ILE A 69 2.65 -3.75 13.14
CA ILE A 69 2.33 -4.67 12.06
C ILE A 69 2.75 -6.08 12.46
N ASP A 70 1.79 -7.00 12.43
CA ASP A 70 2.04 -8.43 12.62
C ASP A 70 2.62 -9.03 11.33
N PRO A 71 3.89 -9.47 11.32
CA PRO A 71 4.55 -10.03 10.14
C PRO A 71 3.90 -11.33 9.65
N ALA A 72 3.14 -12.04 10.50
CA ALA A 72 2.45 -13.26 10.09
C ALA A 72 1.26 -12.99 9.15
N LEU A 73 0.79 -11.74 9.09
CA LEU A 73 -0.33 -11.29 8.27
C LEU A 73 0.12 -10.36 7.13
N THR A 74 1.42 -10.31 6.83
CA THR A 74 2.00 -9.52 5.74
C THR A 74 2.44 -10.40 4.57
N VAL A 75 2.72 -9.76 3.44
CA VAL A 75 3.41 -10.38 2.32
C VAL A 75 4.58 -9.50 1.87
N THR A 76 5.72 -10.13 1.62
CA THR A 76 6.93 -9.42 1.22
C THR A 76 7.16 -9.56 -0.27
N THR A 77 7.38 -8.44 -0.94
CA THR A 77 7.88 -8.41 -2.31
C THR A 77 9.28 -7.85 -2.31
N ASN A 78 10.14 -8.53 -3.05
CA ASN A 78 11.46 -8.05 -3.37
C ASN A 78 11.34 -7.17 -4.61
N GLY A 79 11.88 -5.95 -4.53
CA GLY A 79 12.05 -5.18 -5.74
C GLY A 79 12.90 -5.90 -6.78
N GLU A 80 12.61 -5.63 -8.06
CA GLU A 80 13.22 -6.31 -9.20
C GLU A 80 14.01 -5.36 -10.10
N THR A 81 13.92 -4.03 -9.88
CA THR A 81 14.49 -3.01 -10.77
C THR A 81 15.50 -2.11 -10.06
N ASP A 82 16.52 -1.59 -10.75
CA ASP A 82 17.45 -0.60 -10.18
C ASP A 82 16.85 0.82 -10.14
N GLU A 83 15.53 0.94 -10.21
CA GLU A 83 14.83 2.24 -10.25
C GLU A 83 14.93 2.96 -8.89
N LEU A 84 14.66 4.26 -8.87
CA LEU A 84 14.74 5.06 -7.64
C LEU A 84 13.43 5.00 -6.85
N LEU A 85 13.51 5.29 -5.55
CA LEU A 85 12.32 5.50 -4.72
C LEU A 85 11.62 6.82 -5.05
N PRO A 86 10.27 6.83 -5.06
CA PRO A 86 9.50 8.05 -5.04
C PRO A 86 9.85 8.99 -3.91
N GLY A 87 10.36 10.18 -4.26
CA GLY A 87 10.36 11.33 -3.37
C GLY A 87 8.93 11.72 -2.99
N ARG A 88 8.74 12.33 -1.80
CA ARG A 88 7.44 12.59 -1.15
C ARG A 88 6.38 13.32 -2.01
N PHE A 89 6.79 14.01 -3.07
CA PHE A 89 5.92 14.80 -3.96
C PHE A 89 6.12 14.52 -5.45
N SER A 90 6.85 13.46 -5.81
CA SER A 90 7.12 13.21 -7.21
C SER A 90 5.95 12.48 -7.87
N PHE A 91 5.22 13.19 -8.72
CA PHE A 91 4.21 12.63 -9.60
C PHE A 91 4.83 11.83 -10.77
N LEU A 92 6.14 11.94 -11.00
CA LEU A 92 6.84 11.23 -12.07
C LEU A 92 6.88 9.71 -11.86
N PHE A 93 6.62 9.23 -10.65
CA PHE A 93 6.51 7.80 -10.37
C PHE A 93 5.24 7.18 -10.93
N HIS A 94 4.27 8.01 -11.30
CA HIS A 94 3.11 7.62 -12.12
C HIS A 94 3.41 7.55 -13.62
N ALA A 95 4.67 7.81 -14.04
CA ALA A 95 5.12 7.73 -15.42
C ALA A 95 6.01 6.49 -15.66
N PRO A 96 5.43 5.28 -15.78
CA PRO A 96 6.16 4.02 -15.95
C PRO A 96 7.01 3.93 -17.22
N GLY A 97 6.80 4.81 -18.20
CA GLY A 97 7.59 4.87 -19.44
C GLY A 97 8.91 5.65 -19.33
N LEU A 98 9.16 6.36 -18.23
CA LEU A 98 10.34 7.23 -18.08
C LEU A 98 11.18 6.87 -16.85
N VAL A 99 10.54 6.71 -15.67
CA VAL A 99 11.24 6.50 -14.38
C VAL A 99 10.41 5.69 -13.38
N GLY A 100 9.21 5.25 -13.76
CA GLY A 100 8.23 4.66 -12.85
C GLY A 100 8.26 3.13 -12.82
N TRP A 101 7.88 2.58 -11.68
CA TRP A 101 7.86 1.13 -11.47
C TRP A 101 6.80 0.46 -12.34
N ARG A 102 7.16 -0.68 -12.91
CA ARG A 102 6.31 -1.41 -13.86
C ARG A 102 5.86 -2.76 -13.34
N HIS A 103 6.67 -3.39 -12.50
CA HIS A 103 6.37 -4.70 -11.94
C HIS A 103 5.34 -4.53 -10.83
N TYR A 104 4.35 -5.40 -10.79
CA TYR A 104 3.33 -5.39 -9.75
C TYR A 104 3.08 -6.78 -9.20
N ALA A 105 2.71 -6.82 -7.92
CA ALA A 105 2.10 -7.98 -7.29
C ALA A 105 0.59 -7.78 -7.23
N VAL A 106 -0.17 -8.83 -7.52
CA VAL A 106 -1.61 -8.87 -7.30
C VAL A 106 -1.84 -9.44 -5.91
N LEU A 107 -2.40 -8.62 -5.05
CA LEU A 107 -2.66 -8.96 -3.66
C LEU A 107 -4.14 -9.23 -3.44
N ARG A 108 -4.44 -10.19 -2.57
CA ARG A 108 -5.79 -10.61 -2.21
C ARG A 108 -6.02 -10.45 -0.71
N ALA A 109 -7.13 -9.81 -0.33
CA ALA A 109 -7.61 -9.74 1.05
C ALA A 109 -9.15 -9.73 1.09
N LYS A 110 -9.73 -9.89 2.29
CA LYS A 110 -11.18 -9.83 2.49
C LYS A 110 -11.66 -8.37 2.45
N PRO A 111 -12.54 -7.96 1.51
CA PRO A 111 -13.08 -6.61 1.48
C PRO A 111 -14.12 -6.36 2.57
N PRO A 112 -14.32 -5.08 2.98
CA PRO A 112 -13.50 -3.92 2.61
C PRO A 112 -12.17 -3.90 3.38
N PHE A 113 -11.12 -3.39 2.76
CA PHE A 113 -9.81 -3.23 3.42
C PHE A 113 -9.05 -2.01 2.92
N HIS A 114 -8.03 -1.61 3.67
CA HIS A 114 -7.04 -0.60 3.34
C HIS A 114 -5.71 -1.30 3.18
N ILE A 115 -4.96 -0.99 2.13
CA ILE A 115 -3.61 -1.52 1.96
C ILE A 115 -2.61 -0.57 2.62
N GLY A 116 -1.57 -1.11 3.22
CA GLY A 116 -0.40 -0.36 3.63
C GLY A 116 0.87 -1.09 3.22
N TRP A 117 1.99 -0.37 3.34
CA TRP A 117 3.30 -0.91 3.01
C TRP A 117 4.40 -0.32 3.88
N ILE A 118 5.41 -1.14 4.15
CA ILE A 118 6.66 -0.75 4.79
C ILE A 118 7.78 -1.04 3.80
N VAL A 119 8.59 -0.02 3.48
CA VAL A 119 9.76 -0.16 2.61
C VAL A 119 11.00 -0.12 3.46
N ARG A 120 11.85 -1.13 3.32
CA ARG A 120 13.13 -1.28 4.02
C ARG A 120 14.26 -1.39 3.03
N GLU A 121 15.43 -0.89 3.43
CA GLU A 121 16.67 -1.13 2.70
C GLU A 121 17.24 -2.51 3.02
N ARG A 122 17.61 -3.25 1.97
CA ARG A 122 18.20 -4.58 2.13
C ARG A 122 19.55 -4.48 2.83
N GLY A 123 19.81 -5.44 3.71
CA GLY A 123 21.04 -5.50 4.51
C GLY A 123 20.99 -4.66 5.78
N SER A 124 20.60 -3.38 5.70
CA SER A 124 20.51 -2.52 6.90
C SER A 124 19.20 -2.70 7.67
N GLY A 125 18.12 -3.11 7.00
CA GLY A 125 16.76 -3.19 7.57
C GLY A 125 16.15 -1.82 7.87
N GLN A 126 16.83 -0.72 7.51
CA GLN A 126 16.39 0.64 7.79
C GLN A 126 15.05 0.91 7.08
N VAL A 127 14.05 1.33 7.86
CA VAL A 127 12.75 1.78 7.33
C VAL A 127 12.97 3.07 6.54
N LYS A 128 12.63 3.06 5.25
CA LYS A 128 12.63 4.24 4.38
C LYS A 128 11.25 4.86 4.27
N GLN A 129 10.20 4.03 4.27
CA GLN A 129 8.81 4.46 4.23
C GLN A 129 7.92 3.51 5.03
N SER A 130 6.89 4.04 5.66
CA SER A 130 5.83 3.25 6.27
C SER A 130 4.51 3.99 6.07
N ILE A 131 3.55 3.36 5.38
CA ILE A 131 2.36 4.04 4.84
C ILE A 131 1.12 3.16 4.99
N VAL A 132 -0.02 3.79 5.28
CA VAL A 132 -1.36 3.21 5.10
C VAL A 132 -2.15 4.05 4.08
N HIS A 133 -2.73 3.37 3.10
CA HIS A 133 -3.59 3.97 2.11
C HIS A 133 -5.00 4.20 2.66
N ARG A 134 -5.47 5.45 2.61
CA ARG A 134 -6.71 5.88 3.25
C ARG A 134 -7.96 5.60 2.42
N LEU A 135 -7.84 5.33 1.12
CA LEU A 135 -8.99 4.93 0.31
C LEU A 135 -9.26 3.43 0.49
N PRO A 136 -10.48 3.03 0.87
CA PRO A 136 -10.84 1.62 1.00
C PRO A 136 -10.83 0.93 -0.37
N ILE A 137 -10.44 -0.33 -0.37
CA ILE A 137 -10.55 -1.28 -1.47
C ILE A 137 -11.76 -2.15 -1.16
N ASN A 138 -12.80 -2.01 -1.99
CA ASN A 138 -14.05 -2.77 -1.85
C ASN A 138 -14.04 -4.06 -2.67
N ASP A 139 -13.08 -4.20 -3.59
CA ASP A 139 -12.82 -5.41 -4.34
C ASP A 139 -11.90 -6.35 -3.56
N GLN A 140 -11.86 -7.62 -3.96
CA GLN A 140 -10.99 -8.61 -3.33
C GLN A 140 -9.51 -8.46 -3.72
N TYR A 141 -9.22 -7.80 -4.84
CA TYR A 141 -7.89 -7.73 -5.44
C TYR A 141 -7.38 -6.30 -5.58
N VAL A 142 -6.06 -6.12 -5.39
CA VAL A 142 -5.35 -4.87 -5.67
C VAL A 142 -4.00 -5.16 -6.30
N ARG A 143 -3.56 -4.33 -7.24
CA ARG A 143 -2.20 -4.37 -7.75
C ARG A 143 -1.34 -3.38 -6.97
N MET A 144 -0.22 -3.85 -6.45
CA MET A 144 0.79 -3.03 -5.79
C MET A 144 2.07 -3.02 -6.62
N LEU A 145 2.58 -1.83 -6.93
CA LEU A 145 3.87 -1.72 -7.61
C LEU A 145 5.01 -2.23 -6.71
N SER A 146 5.89 -3.02 -7.32
CA SER A 146 7.10 -3.55 -6.67
C SER A 146 8.23 -2.56 -6.80
N GLY A 147 8.92 -2.33 -5.68
CA GLY A 147 9.96 -1.32 -5.58
C GLY A 147 11.31 -1.71 -6.22
N PRO A 148 12.34 -0.92 -5.93
CA PRO A 148 13.71 -1.16 -6.36
C PRO A 148 14.37 -2.41 -5.76
N ALA A 149 15.32 -3.01 -6.46
CA ALA A 149 16.02 -4.24 -6.09
C ALA A 149 16.84 -4.14 -4.81
N HIS A 150 17.29 -2.94 -4.44
CA HIS A 150 17.96 -2.70 -3.16
C HIS A 150 16.99 -2.56 -1.98
N LEU A 151 15.68 -2.69 -2.23
CA LEU A 151 14.63 -2.55 -1.23
C LEU A 151 13.78 -3.80 -1.10
N GLU A 152 13.19 -3.91 0.07
CA GLU A 152 12.20 -4.90 0.43
C GLU A 152 10.92 -4.14 0.80
N THR A 153 9.80 -4.52 0.19
CA THR A 153 8.49 -3.94 0.50
C THR A 153 7.62 -5.00 1.14
N GLU A 154 7.22 -4.75 2.38
CA GLU A 154 6.26 -5.54 3.12
C GLU A 154 4.88 -4.89 2.98
N PHE A 155 3.93 -5.61 2.39
CA PHE A 155 2.53 -5.17 2.28
C PHE A 155 1.69 -5.78 3.40
N PHE A 156 0.74 -5.01 3.89
CA PHE A 156 -0.22 -5.45 4.90
C PHE A 156 -1.61 -4.88 4.61
N ALA A 157 -2.65 -5.56 5.07
CA ALA A 157 -4.03 -5.12 4.91
C ALA A 157 -4.69 -4.83 6.26
N VAL A 158 -5.50 -3.78 6.31
CA VAL A 158 -6.18 -3.31 7.52
C VAL A 158 -7.67 -3.19 7.22
N HIS A 159 -8.51 -3.81 8.04
CA HIS A 159 -9.96 -3.63 7.97
C HIS A 159 -10.35 -2.21 8.44
N PRO A 160 -11.49 -1.62 8.01
CA PRO A 160 -11.88 -0.26 8.41
C PRO A 160 -12.03 0.00 9.93
N ASP A 161 -12.11 -1.06 10.75
CA ASP A 161 -12.08 -0.96 12.22
C ASP A 161 -10.65 -0.79 12.79
N GLY A 162 -9.62 -0.97 11.96
CA GLY A 162 -8.20 -0.88 12.33
C GLY A 162 -7.52 -2.22 12.58
N ARG A 163 -8.22 -3.35 12.48
CA ARG A 163 -7.63 -4.68 12.65
C ARG A 163 -6.84 -5.11 11.41
N GLN A 164 -5.62 -5.61 11.60
CA GLN A 164 -4.86 -6.23 10.52
C GLN A 164 -5.54 -7.52 10.05
N ILE A 165 -5.56 -7.75 8.74
CA ILE A 165 -6.14 -8.95 8.13
C ILE A 165 -5.13 -9.63 7.22
N GLY A 166 -5.27 -10.94 7.04
CA GLY A 166 -4.41 -11.72 6.17
C GLY A 166 -4.43 -11.22 4.73
N LEU A 167 -3.25 -11.21 4.14
CA LEU A 167 -2.97 -10.76 2.78
C LEU A 167 -2.22 -11.87 2.05
N GLU A 168 -2.49 -12.04 0.76
CA GLU A 168 -1.86 -13.08 -0.05
C GLU A 168 -1.43 -12.51 -1.40
N ILE A 169 -0.24 -12.90 -1.87
CA ILE A 169 0.16 -12.66 -3.27
C ILE A 169 -0.48 -13.77 -4.10
N VAL A 170 -1.34 -13.42 -5.05
CA VAL A 170 -2.01 -14.39 -5.93
C VAL A 170 -1.37 -14.47 -7.31
N ASP A 171 -0.69 -13.41 -7.74
CA ASP A 171 0.00 -13.37 -9.02
C ASP A 171 0.97 -12.18 -9.09
N THR A 172 1.79 -12.15 -10.13
CA THR A 172 2.63 -11.00 -10.51
C THR A 172 2.43 -10.65 -11.99
N GLY A 173 2.84 -9.43 -12.35
CA GLY A 173 2.77 -8.95 -13.72
C GLY A 173 3.53 -7.66 -13.95
N VAL A 174 3.38 -7.11 -15.15
CA VAL A 174 4.05 -5.89 -15.58
C VAL A 174 3.05 -4.95 -16.24
N LEU A 175 3.04 -3.66 -15.88
CA LEU A 175 2.15 -2.68 -16.48
C LEU A 175 2.25 -2.69 -18.02
N GLY A 176 1.11 -2.68 -18.69
CA GLY A 176 0.98 -2.87 -20.13
C GLY A 176 0.80 -4.33 -20.61
N ASP A 177 0.92 -5.33 -19.73
CA ASP A 177 0.73 -6.75 -20.08
C ASP A 177 -0.74 -7.14 -20.37
N ASN A 178 -1.70 -6.30 -19.96
CA ASN A 178 -3.15 -6.53 -20.04
C ASN A 178 -3.64 -7.76 -19.26
N LYS A 179 -2.90 -8.26 -18.27
CA LYS A 179 -3.29 -9.41 -17.45
C LYS A 179 -4.35 -9.04 -16.40
N TYR A 180 -4.16 -7.89 -15.73
CA TYR A 180 -5.08 -7.37 -14.71
C TYR A 180 -5.46 -5.89 -14.91
N PRO A 181 -5.86 -5.47 -16.12
CA PRO A 181 -5.95 -4.05 -16.48
C PRO A 181 -6.98 -3.26 -15.68
N LYS A 182 -8.03 -3.93 -15.20
CA LYS A 182 -9.13 -3.32 -14.43
C LYS A 182 -8.94 -3.44 -12.91
N VAL A 183 -7.98 -4.23 -12.44
CA VAL A 183 -7.69 -4.34 -11.01
C VAL A 183 -7.02 -3.05 -10.58
N ARG A 184 -7.58 -2.43 -9.54
CA ARG A 184 -7.11 -1.16 -8.97
C ARG A 184 -5.60 -1.20 -8.75
N LEU A 185 -4.90 -0.15 -9.19
CA LEU A 185 -3.46 -0.01 -9.10
C LEU A 185 -3.10 1.02 -8.03
N LEU A 186 -2.25 0.62 -7.09
CA LEU A 186 -1.66 1.49 -6.07
C LEU A 186 -0.13 1.39 -6.14
#